data_AF-A0A8T3U9N3-F1
#
_entry.id   AF-A0A8T3U9N3-F1
#
_cell.length_a   1.000
_cell.length_b   1.000
_cell.length_c   1.000
_cell.angle_alpha   90.00
_cell.angle_beta   90.00
_cell.angle_gamma   90.00
#
_symmetry.space_group_name_H-M   'P 1'
#
loop_
_entity.id
_entity.type
_entity.pdbx_description
1 polymer ?
#
loop_
_entity_poly.entity_id
_entity_poly.type
_entity_poly.pdbx_seq_one_letter_code
_entity_poly.pdbx_strand_id
1 'polypeptide(L)'
;MDFSKNLEYELVRSKIKYMYILIRNGKVIVKAPNAISENRIRNFINSKEEWINKKLKEFEKKSFKEKSYVSGEVFKVLGNDYTLNIEYGDFEKASVNLDNGYINICVSENCKTEKIKELIEKMYYKIALMIVDKSVNMWKNILKIAPDVVVIKKLKTAWGKCNSKRKITINPDLMKYDQRVIDYVVLHEFCHLR
;
A
#
# COMPACT_ATOMS: atom_id res chain seq x y z
N MET A 1 -34.67 8.10 12.51
CA MET A 1 -34.83 7.84 11.06
C MET A 1 -33.97 6.64 10.73
N ASP A 2 -34.62 5.50 10.48
CA ASP A 2 -34.04 4.19 10.21
C ASP A 2 -33.24 4.17 8.89
N PHE A 3 -31.90 4.16 8.99
CA PHE A 3 -31.01 3.92 7.84
C PHE A 3 -30.89 2.43 7.47
N SER A 4 -31.46 1.52 8.28
CA SER A 4 -31.44 0.05 8.14
C SER A 4 -32.05 -0.51 6.85
N LYS A 5 -32.59 0.34 5.95
CA LYS A 5 -33.22 -0.12 4.71
C LYS A 5 -32.37 -0.03 3.44
N ASN A 6 -31.26 0.72 3.40
CA ASN A 6 -30.55 0.97 2.12
C ASN A 6 -29.01 0.95 2.22
N LEU A 7 -28.40 -0.01 2.93
CA LEU A 7 -26.98 -0.30 2.69
C LEU A 7 -26.89 -1.17 1.44
N GLU A 8 -26.44 -0.62 0.31
CA GLU A 8 -26.18 -1.42 -0.89
C GLU A 8 -24.97 -2.32 -0.66
N TYR A 9 -25.19 -3.64 -0.61
CA TYR A 9 -24.14 -4.64 -0.52
C TYR A 9 -24.33 -5.78 -1.50
N GLU A 10 -23.22 -6.30 -2.02
CA GLU A 10 -23.20 -7.51 -2.83
C GLU A 10 -23.03 -8.74 -1.91
N LEU A 11 -23.98 -9.66 -1.93
CA LEU A 11 -23.90 -10.91 -1.17
C LEU A 11 -23.27 -12.01 -2.02
N VAL A 12 -22.12 -12.52 -1.57
CA VAL A 12 -21.44 -13.67 -2.20
C VAL A 12 -21.48 -14.87 -1.27
N ARG A 13 -22.28 -15.88 -1.60
CA ARG A 13 -22.32 -17.15 -0.87
C ARG A 13 -21.20 -18.08 -1.34
N SER A 14 -20.45 -18.66 -0.39
CA SER A 14 -19.36 -19.60 -0.72
C SER A 14 -19.11 -20.63 0.38
N LYS A 15 -18.31 -21.67 0.08
CA LYS A 15 -17.92 -22.72 1.05
C LYS A 15 -16.86 -22.19 2.04
N ILE A 16 -17.29 -21.34 2.97
CA ILE A 16 -16.44 -20.70 3.99
C ILE A 16 -17.01 -20.92 5.40
N LYS A 17 -16.17 -20.83 6.43
CA LYS A 17 -16.55 -21.07 7.84
C LYS A 17 -17.12 -19.83 8.55
N TYR A 18 -16.67 -18.63 8.17
CA TYR A 18 -17.04 -17.36 8.83
C TYR A 18 -17.59 -16.36 7.82
N MET A 19 -18.36 -15.37 8.30
CA MET A 19 -18.80 -14.24 7.48
C MET A 19 -17.71 -13.17 7.42
N TYR A 20 -17.55 -12.55 6.27
CA TYR A 20 -16.58 -11.47 6.06
C TYR A 20 -17.25 -10.28 5.37
N ILE A 21 -16.84 -9.06 5.76
CA ILE A 21 -17.21 -7.83 5.06
C ILE A 21 -15.95 -7.30 4.37
N LEU A 22 -16.05 -7.07 3.07
CA LEU A 22 -14.99 -6.56 2.21
C LEU A 22 -15.48 -5.25 1.60
N ILE A 23 -14.62 -4.24 1.56
CA ILE A 23 -14.95 -2.97 0.87
C ILE A 23 -13.99 -2.85 -0.32
N ARG A 24 -14.54 -2.77 -1.53
CA ARG A 24 -13.77 -2.66 -2.79
C ARG A 24 -14.42 -1.62 -3.69
N ASN A 25 -13.64 -0.63 -4.15
CA ASN A 25 -14.11 0.45 -5.04
C ASN A 25 -15.38 1.14 -4.52
N GLY A 26 -15.46 1.39 -3.20
CA GLY A 26 -16.63 1.99 -2.56
C GLY A 26 -17.83 1.04 -2.39
N LYS A 27 -17.76 -0.20 -2.87
CA LYS A 27 -18.82 -1.20 -2.74
C LYS A 27 -18.55 -2.12 -1.55
N VAL A 28 -19.62 -2.43 -0.80
CA VAL A 28 -19.59 -3.40 0.30
C VAL A 28 -19.92 -4.78 -0.26
N ILE A 29 -19.02 -5.74 -0.05
CA ILE A 29 -19.20 -7.15 -0.44
C ILE A 29 -19.24 -7.97 0.84
N VAL A 30 -20.34 -8.69 1.05
CA VAL A 30 -20.53 -9.58 2.19
C VAL A 30 -20.34 -11.01 1.71
N LYS A 31 -19.34 -11.69 2.26
CA LYS A 31 -19.14 -13.12 2.02
C LYS A 31 -19.75 -13.93 3.15
N ALA A 32 -20.67 -14.82 2.82
CA ALA A 32 -21.36 -15.66 3.80
C ALA A 32 -21.30 -17.16 3.45
N PRO A 33 -21.26 -18.07 4.45
CA PRO A 33 -21.46 -19.49 4.22
C PRO A 33 -22.85 -19.79 3.62
N ASN A 34 -22.94 -20.80 2.76
CA ASN A 34 -24.19 -21.19 2.09
C ASN A 34 -25.36 -21.47 3.07
N ALA A 35 -25.06 -22.01 4.25
CA ALA A 35 -26.04 -22.48 5.23
C ALA A 35 -26.62 -21.37 6.14
N ILE A 36 -26.14 -20.13 6.04
CA ILE A 36 -26.60 -19.04 6.93
C ILE A 36 -27.85 -18.36 6.35
N SER A 37 -28.83 -18.08 7.21
CA SER A 37 -30.04 -17.36 6.88
C SER A 37 -29.78 -15.87 6.65
N GLU A 38 -30.57 -15.25 5.76
CA GLU A 38 -30.43 -13.82 5.45
C GLU A 38 -30.64 -12.93 6.67
N ASN A 39 -31.51 -13.32 7.59
CA ASN A 39 -31.76 -12.57 8.82
C ASN A 39 -30.49 -12.49 9.71
N ARG A 40 -29.73 -13.59 9.76
CA ARG A 40 -28.46 -13.64 10.51
C ARG A 40 -27.36 -12.84 9.81
N ILE A 41 -27.37 -12.80 8.47
CA ILE A 41 -26.47 -11.94 7.68
C ILE A 41 -26.78 -10.47 7.95
N ARG A 42 -28.06 -10.09 7.94
CA ARG A 42 -28.51 -8.71 8.22
C ARG A 42 -28.11 -8.25 9.62
N ASN A 43 -28.35 -9.08 10.64
CA ASN A 43 -27.93 -8.77 12.01
C ASN A 43 -26.42 -8.59 12.13
N PHE A 44 -25.63 -9.40 11.42
CA PHE A 44 -24.19 -9.26 11.38
C PHE A 44 -23.74 -7.94 10.71
N ILE A 45 -24.37 -7.54 9.60
CA ILE A 45 -24.10 -6.27 8.93
C ILE A 45 -24.44 -5.10 9.86
N ASN A 46 -25.61 -5.11 10.48
CA ASN A 46 -26.05 -4.06 11.42
C ASN A 46 -25.07 -3.92 12.59
N SER A 47 -24.57 -5.03 13.14
CA SER A 47 -23.57 -5.01 14.21
C SER A 47 -22.22 -4.38 13.81
N LYS A 48 -21.96 -4.22 12.51
CA LYS A 48 -20.73 -3.63 11.95
C LYS A 48 -20.99 -2.33 11.19
N GLU A 49 -22.19 -1.78 11.26
CA GLU A 49 -22.61 -0.59 10.51
C GLU A 49 -21.68 0.61 10.73
N GLU A 50 -21.35 0.94 11.98
CA GLU A 50 -20.44 2.04 12.30
C GLU A 50 -19.05 1.84 11.67
N TRP A 51 -18.54 0.61 11.68
CA TRP A 51 -17.25 0.27 11.07
C TRP A 51 -17.32 0.36 9.54
N ILE A 52 -18.40 -0.12 8.92
CA ILE A 52 -18.63 -0.03 7.47
C ILE A 52 -18.70 1.44 7.06
N ASN A 53 -19.48 2.25 7.75
CA ASN A 53 -19.63 3.69 7.47
C ASN A 53 -18.32 4.45 7.63
N LYS A 54 -17.56 4.15 8.68
CA LYS A 54 -16.21 4.71 8.86
C LYS A 54 -15.29 4.32 7.70
N LYS A 55 -15.33 3.06 7.26
CA LYS A 55 -14.52 2.57 6.15
C LYS A 55 -14.96 3.10 4.80
N LEU A 56 -16.25 3.30 4.56
CA LEU A 56 -16.79 3.94 3.35
C LEU A 56 -16.40 5.41 3.29
N LYS A 57 -16.52 6.17 4.40
CA LYS A 57 -16.01 7.54 4.49
C LYS A 57 -14.50 7.61 4.32
N GLU A 58 -13.76 6.66 4.90
CA GLU A 58 -12.33 6.53 4.63
C GLU A 58 -12.06 6.19 3.16
N PHE A 59 -12.92 5.42 2.48
CA PHE A 59 -12.80 5.09 1.07
C PHE A 59 -13.24 6.23 0.14
N GLU A 60 -14.14 7.12 0.56
CA GLU A 60 -14.48 8.36 -0.15
C GLU A 60 -13.37 9.41 0.02
N LYS A 61 -12.82 9.54 1.23
CA LYS A 61 -11.65 10.41 1.50
C LYS A 61 -10.35 9.85 0.90
N LYS A 62 -10.23 8.51 0.80
CA LYS A 62 -9.21 7.78 0.04
C LYS A 62 -9.71 7.38 -1.35
N SER A 63 -10.80 7.97 -1.85
CA SER A 63 -11.09 7.87 -3.27
C SER A 63 -9.83 8.41 -3.88
N PHE A 64 -9.15 7.54 -4.62
CA PHE A 64 -7.82 7.82 -5.09
C PHE A 64 -7.92 9.17 -5.79
N LYS A 65 -7.37 10.24 -5.20
CA LYS A 65 -6.63 11.18 -6.02
C LYS A 65 -5.55 10.29 -6.60
N GLU A 66 -5.87 9.63 -7.72
CA GLU A 66 -4.87 9.12 -8.61
C GLU A 66 -3.91 10.28 -8.74
N LYS A 67 -2.69 10.06 -8.24
CA LYS A 67 -1.66 11.09 -8.33
C LYS A 67 -1.61 11.45 -9.81
N SER A 68 -1.89 12.72 -10.10
CA SER A 68 -1.87 13.21 -11.46
C SER A 68 -0.42 13.40 -11.92
N TYR A 69 0.54 13.21 -11.00
CA TYR A 69 1.99 13.31 -11.23
C TYR A 69 2.34 14.67 -11.86
N VAL A 70 1.70 15.73 -11.35
CA VAL A 70 1.90 17.11 -11.77
C VAL A 70 2.70 17.86 -10.71
N SER A 71 3.42 18.91 -11.14
CA SER A 71 4.18 19.77 -10.24
C SER A 71 3.28 20.36 -9.14
N GLY A 72 3.79 20.44 -7.91
CA GLY A 72 3.06 20.84 -6.72
C GLY A 72 2.36 19.70 -5.96
N GLU A 73 2.26 18.49 -6.52
CA GLU A 73 1.71 17.35 -5.78
C GLU A 73 2.63 16.87 -4.65
N VAL A 74 2.07 16.60 -3.48
CA VAL A 74 2.82 16.08 -2.34
C VAL A 74 2.89 14.55 -2.35
N PHE A 75 4.09 14.00 -2.14
CA PHE A 75 4.36 12.57 -1.98
C PHE A 75 5.02 12.32 -0.63
N LYS A 76 4.74 11.16 -0.03
CA LYS A 76 5.41 10.76 1.22
C LYS A 76 6.67 9.97 0.94
N VAL A 77 7.78 10.36 1.57
CA VAL A 77 9.05 9.62 1.53
C VAL A 77 9.58 9.50 2.96
N LEU A 78 9.73 8.26 3.43
CA LEU A 78 10.16 7.91 4.79
C LEU A 78 9.34 8.61 5.89
N GLY A 79 8.03 8.81 5.64
CA GLY A 79 7.08 9.48 6.54
C GLY A 79 6.97 10.99 6.35
N ASN A 80 7.97 11.62 5.71
CA ASN A 80 8.01 13.06 5.47
C ASN A 80 7.30 13.43 4.16
N ASP A 81 6.75 14.64 4.11
CA ASP A 81 6.09 15.19 2.93
C ASP A 81 7.12 15.84 2.00
N TYR A 82 7.07 15.47 0.73
CA TYR A 82 7.90 16.03 -0.35
C TYR A 82 7.03 16.58 -1.46
N THR A 83 7.30 17.79 -1.91
CA THR A 83 6.58 18.42 -3.02
C THR A 83 7.23 18.04 -4.35
N LEU A 84 6.46 17.54 -5.30
CA LEU A 84 6.94 17.23 -6.64
C LEU A 84 7.22 18.54 -7.40
N ASN A 85 8.43 18.71 -7.88
CA ASN A 85 8.82 19.78 -8.79
C ASN A 85 9.28 19.14 -10.12
N ILE A 86 8.70 19.59 -11.23
CA ILE A 86 8.99 19.05 -12.55
C ILE A 86 9.52 20.17 -13.42
N GLU A 87 10.74 19.99 -13.90
CA GLU A 87 11.42 20.89 -14.82
C GLU A 87 11.45 20.26 -16.20
N TYR A 88 10.84 20.96 -17.16
CA TYR A 88 10.83 20.60 -18.56
C TYR A 88 11.92 21.39 -19.28
N GLY A 89 12.75 20.71 -20.08
CA GLY A 89 13.81 21.35 -20.85
C GLY A 89 14.53 20.37 -21.77
N ASP A 90 15.59 20.82 -22.43
CA ASP A 90 16.39 19.98 -23.34
C ASP A 90 17.43 19.15 -22.57
N PHE A 91 16.94 18.18 -21.79
CA PHE A 91 17.78 17.27 -21.03
C PHE A 91 18.03 15.97 -21.80
N GLU A 92 19.30 15.57 -21.95
CA GLU A 92 19.66 14.28 -22.58
C GLU A 92 19.06 13.07 -21.84
N LYS A 93 18.89 13.17 -20.51
CA LYS A 93 18.39 12.08 -19.67
C LYS A 93 17.47 12.58 -18.57
N ALA A 94 16.37 11.84 -18.38
CA ALA A 94 15.48 12.07 -17.26
C ALA A 94 16.13 11.72 -15.92
N SER A 95 15.97 12.58 -14.91
CA SER A 95 16.53 12.39 -13.58
C SER A 95 15.50 12.60 -12.48
N VAL A 96 15.77 12.05 -11.29
CA VAL A 96 14.95 12.23 -10.09
C VAL A 96 15.87 12.37 -8.89
N ASN A 97 15.73 13.48 -8.18
CA ASN A 97 16.53 13.81 -7.00
C ASN A 97 15.63 14.24 -5.85
N LEU A 98 16.02 13.87 -4.63
CA LEU A 98 15.37 14.29 -3.40
C LEU A 98 16.23 15.37 -2.76
N ASP A 99 15.70 16.58 -2.60
CA ASP A 99 16.44 17.66 -1.95
C ASP A 99 15.48 18.63 -1.26
N ASN A 100 15.83 19.13 -0.07
CA ASN A 100 15.12 20.20 0.64
C ASN A 100 13.59 20.06 0.74
N GLY A 101 13.06 18.83 0.86
CA GLY A 101 11.60 18.60 0.90
C GLY A 101 10.93 18.60 -0.48
N TYR A 102 11.70 18.48 -1.56
CA TYR A 102 11.24 18.37 -2.93
C TYR A 102 11.67 17.05 -3.58
N ILE A 103 10.82 16.53 -4.45
CA ILE A 103 11.17 15.53 -5.46
C ILE A 103 11.37 16.32 -6.75
N ASN A 104 12.62 16.56 -7.13
CA ASN A 104 12.96 17.28 -8.34
C ASN A 104 13.12 16.29 -9.50
N ILE A 105 12.30 16.45 -10.54
CA ILE A 105 12.34 15.65 -11.76
C ILE A 105 12.64 16.56 -12.94
N CYS A 106 13.75 16.28 -13.64
CA CYS A 106 14.09 16.94 -14.90
C CYS A 106 13.77 15.99 -16.04
N VAL A 107 12.98 16.44 -17.01
CA VAL A 107 12.51 15.63 -18.15
C VAL A 107 12.45 16.47 -19.43
N SER A 108 12.46 15.80 -20.59
CA SER A 108 12.32 16.49 -21.88
C SER A 108 10.96 17.19 -22.01
N GLU A 109 10.89 18.25 -22.81
CA GLU A 109 9.66 19.05 -23.00
C GLU A 109 8.43 18.22 -23.40
N ASN A 110 8.64 17.15 -24.17
CA ASN A 110 7.58 16.26 -24.65
C ASN A 110 7.35 15.03 -23.75
N CYS A 111 7.81 15.07 -22.51
CA CYS A 111 7.72 13.93 -21.60
C CYS A 111 6.28 13.69 -21.11
N LYS A 112 5.82 12.44 -21.25
CA LYS A 112 4.49 12.02 -20.79
C LYS A 112 4.44 11.79 -19.28
N THR A 113 3.26 11.93 -18.70
CA THR A 113 2.99 11.69 -17.27
C THR A 113 3.34 10.28 -16.82
N GLU A 114 3.16 9.27 -17.67
CA GLU A 114 3.55 7.88 -17.37
C GLU A 114 5.05 7.77 -17.05
N LYS A 115 5.87 8.57 -17.72
CA LYS A 115 7.32 8.56 -17.50
C LYS A 115 7.69 9.18 -16.15
N ILE A 116 7.00 10.25 -15.75
CA ILE A 116 7.17 10.87 -14.43
C ILE A 116 6.80 9.86 -13.34
N LYS A 117 5.69 9.13 -13.51
CA LYS A 117 5.29 8.04 -12.63
C LYS A 117 6.36 6.96 -12.52
N GLU A 118 6.92 6.50 -13.64
CA GLU A 118 8.03 5.53 -13.65
C GLU A 118 9.24 6.02 -12.87
N LEU A 119 9.61 7.30 -13.00
CA LEU A 119 10.74 7.90 -12.28
C LEU A 119 10.51 7.90 -10.78
N ILE A 120 9.30 8.27 -10.33
CA ILE A 120 8.93 8.23 -8.91
C ILE A 120 8.91 6.79 -8.39
N GLU A 121 8.38 5.83 -9.15
CA GLU A 121 8.40 4.42 -8.75
C GLU A 121 9.84 3.88 -8.66
N LYS A 122 10.71 4.27 -9.59
CA LYS A 122 12.14 3.93 -9.58
C LYS A 122 12.87 4.58 -8.40
N MET A 123 12.50 5.80 -8.03
CA MET A 123 13.00 6.48 -6.83
C MET A 123 12.66 5.67 -5.57
N TYR A 124 11.39 5.32 -5.36
CA TYR A 124 10.99 4.48 -4.22
C TYR A 124 11.70 3.13 -4.21
N TYR A 125 11.91 2.52 -5.37
CA TYR A 125 12.65 1.27 -5.49
C TYR A 125 14.10 1.42 -5.00
N LYS A 126 14.81 2.50 -5.41
CA LYS A 126 16.18 2.78 -4.97
C LYS A 126 16.26 3.03 -3.46
N ILE A 127 15.35 3.83 -2.91
CA ILE A 127 15.28 4.07 -1.47
C ILE A 127 15.06 2.74 -0.72
N ALA A 128 14.13 1.91 -1.23
CA ALA A 128 13.83 0.61 -0.62
C ALA A 128 15.05 -0.31 -0.58
N LEU A 129 15.88 -0.35 -1.63
CA LEU A 129 17.11 -1.15 -1.62
C LEU A 129 18.02 -0.78 -0.46
N MET A 130 18.21 0.51 -0.20
CA MET A 130 19.10 1.00 0.87
C MET A 130 18.49 0.79 2.26
N ILE A 131 17.23 1.18 2.44
CA ILE A 131 16.59 1.19 3.75
C ILE A 131 16.23 -0.22 4.23
N VAL A 132 15.72 -1.06 3.32
CA VAL A 132 15.39 -2.44 3.67
C VAL A 132 16.64 -3.24 3.97
N ASP A 133 17.72 -3.05 3.20
CA ASP A 133 19.00 -3.72 3.48
C ASP A 133 19.53 -3.37 4.88
N LYS A 134 19.51 -2.09 5.26
CA LYS A 134 19.88 -1.64 6.61
C LYS A 134 19.02 -2.31 7.69
N SER A 135 17.70 -2.37 7.49
CA SER A 135 16.77 -2.99 8.43
C SER A 135 16.98 -4.50 8.56
N VAL A 136 17.16 -5.19 7.42
CA VAL A 136 17.46 -6.63 7.36
C VAL A 136 18.77 -6.94 8.09
N ASN A 137 19.81 -6.15 7.87
CA ASN A 137 21.10 -6.34 8.54
C ASN A 137 21.01 -6.14 10.05
N MET A 138 20.24 -5.15 10.51
CA MET A 138 19.96 -4.96 11.93
C MET A 138 19.28 -6.19 12.54
N TRP A 139 18.18 -6.67 11.95
CA TRP A 139 17.45 -7.82 12.48
C TRP A 139 18.21 -9.13 12.38
N LYS A 140 19.00 -9.34 11.32
CA LYS A 140 19.92 -10.46 11.19
C LYS A 140 20.90 -10.53 12.37
N ASN A 141 21.45 -9.38 12.76
CA ASN A 141 22.41 -9.31 13.86
C ASN A 141 21.78 -9.55 15.24
N ILE A 142 20.54 -9.11 15.44
CA ILE A 142 19.78 -9.27 16.69
C ILE A 142 19.25 -10.71 16.84
N LEU A 143 18.59 -11.23 15.81
CA LEU A 143 17.88 -12.51 15.85
C LEU A 143 18.77 -13.71 15.52
N LYS A 144 19.99 -13.47 14.99
CA LYS A 144 20.92 -14.51 14.51
C LYS A 144 20.31 -15.46 13.46
N ILE A 145 19.32 -14.98 12.71
CA ILE A 145 18.66 -15.68 11.60
C ILE A 145 18.73 -14.75 10.39
N ALA A 146 18.92 -15.30 9.19
CA ALA A 146 18.92 -14.54 7.95
C ALA A 146 17.97 -15.16 6.91
N PRO A 147 17.25 -14.35 6.11
CA PRO A 147 16.62 -14.83 4.89
C PRO A 147 17.69 -15.23 3.86
N ASP A 148 17.35 -16.15 2.97
CA ASP A 148 18.27 -16.57 1.91
C ASP A 148 18.33 -15.51 0.81
N VAL A 149 17.19 -14.86 0.54
CA VAL A 149 17.05 -13.82 -0.47
C VAL A 149 16.08 -12.75 0.00
N VAL A 150 16.45 -11.49 -0.16
CA VAL A 150 15.56 -10.33 -0.01
C VAL A 150 15.33 -9.69 -1.37
N VAL A 151 14.07 -9.44 -1.72
CA VAL A 151 13.70 -8.82 -3.00
C VAL A 151 12.77 -7.64 -2.78
N ILE A 152 13.08 -6.53 -3.42
CA ILE A 152 12.14 -5.41 -3.54
C ILE A 152 11.25 -5.65 -4.75
N LYS A 153 9.93 -5.73 -4.55
CA LYS A 153 8.96 -5.90 -5.65
C LYS A 153 7.60 -5.36 -5.24
N LYS A 154 6.93 -4.66 -6.16
CA LYS A 154 5.55 -4.21 -5.96
C LYS A 154 4.63 -5.40 -5.68
N LEU A 155 3.86 -5.33 -4.59
CA LEU A 155 2.87 -6.32 -4.19
C LEU A 155 1.48 -5.68 -4.26
N LYS A 156 0.47 -6.44 -4.72
CA LYS A 156 -0.91 -5.92 -4.88
C LYS A 156 -1.65 -5.79 -3.55
N THR A 157 -1.37 -6.66 -2.58
CA THR A 157 -2.21 -6.84 -1.38
C THR A 157 -1.44 -6.91 -0.07
N ALA A 158 -0.12 -6.67 -0.09
CA ALA A 158 0.74 -6.81 1.09
C ALA A 158 1.91 -5.82 1.07
N TRP A 159 2.45 -5.54 2.26
CA TRP A 159 3.65 -4.74 2.47
C TRP A 159 4.94 -5.57 2.43
N GLY A 160 4.85 -6.79 2.94
CA GLY A 160 5.90 -7.80 2.90
C GLY A 160 5.28 -9.18 2.67
N LYS A 161 6.12 -10.15 2.30
CA LYS A 161 5.81 -11.58 2.41
C LYS A 161 7.09 -12.40 2.51
N CYS A 162 7.03 -13.46 3.30
CA CYS A 162 8.01 -14.55 3.31
C CYS A 162 7.41 -15.79 2.64
N ASN A 163 8.24 -16.64 2.04
CA ASN A 163 7.82 -17.95 1.53
C ASN A 163 8.63 -19.09 2.18
N SER A 164 8.24 -20.34 1.92
CA SER A 164 8.90 -21.53 2.46
C SER A 164 10.37 -21.69 2.04
N LYS A 165 10.82 -20.98 1.00
CA LYS A 165 12.22 -20.93 0.57
C LYS A 165 12.99 -19.78 1.24
N ARG A 166 12.50 -19.28 2.39
CA ARG A 166 13.14 -18.21 3.18
C ARG A 166 13.40 -16.93 2.37
N LYS A 167 12.60 -16.69 1.33
CA LYS A 167 12.68 -15.49 0.49
C LYS A 167 11.71 -14.44 1.02
N ILE A 168 12.27 -13.31 1.45
CA ILE A 168 11.49 -12.15 1.86
C ILE A 168 11.31 -11.23 0.64
N THR A 169 10.07 -10.81 0.40
CA THR A 169 9.74 -9.80 -0.62
C THR A 169 9.11 -8.60 0.06
N ILE A 170 9.71 -7.41 -0.13
CA ILE A 170 9.20 -6.15 0.43
C ILE A 170 8.67 -5.25 -0.68
N ASN A 171 7.52 -4.63 -0.44
CA ASN A 171 6.89 -3.70 -1.35
C ASN A 171 7.55 -2.31 -1.26
N PRO A 172 8.06 -1.71 -2.36
CA PRO A 172 8.68 -0.38 -2.32
C PRO A 172 7.75 0.74 -1.89
N ASP A 173 6.41 0.57 -1.98
CA ASP A 173 5.47 1.54 -1.42
C ASP A 173 5.61 1.72 0.10
N LEU A 174 6.27 0.78 0.79
CA LEU A 174 6.55 0.88 2.21
C LEU A 174 7.44 2.10 2.53
N MET A 175 8.21 2.59 1.56
CA MET A 175 9.04 3.80 1.67
C MET A 175 8.21 5.09 1.78
N LYS A 176 6.88 5.01 1.72
CA LYS A 176 5.97 6.13 2.02
C LYS A 176 5.72 6.32 3.51
N TYR A 177 6.17 5.39 4.35
CA TYR A 177 5.95 5.39 5.80
C TYR A 177 7.27 5.62 6.54
N ASP A 178 7.18 5.98 7.82
CA ASP A 178 8.37 6.23 8.63
C ASP A 178 9.18 4.95 8.88
N GLN A 179 10.44 5.14 9.25
CA GLN A 179 11.40 4.06 9.48
C GLN A 179 10.89 2.98 10.44
N ARG A 180 10.13 3.35 11.48
CA ARG A 180 9.64 2.36 12.47
C ARG A 180 8.61 1.42 11.87
N VAL A 181 7.76 1.91 10.98
CA VAL A 181 6.81 1.07 10.24
C VAL A 181 7.55 0.13 9.30
N ILE A 182 8.59 0.63 8.64
CA ILE A 182 9.44 -0.19 7.76
C ILE A 182 10.09 -1.32 8.57
N ASP A 183 10.74 -1.00 9.68
CA ASP A 183 11.44 -1.96 10.54
C ASP A 183 10.49 -3.00 11.13
N TYR A 184 9.28 -2.59 11.51
CA TYR A 184 8.25 -3.50 12.00
C TYR A 184 7.81 -4.51 10.93
N VAL A 185 7.59 -4.06 9.69
CA VAL A 185 7.21 -4.97 8.60
C VAL A 185 8.35 -5.93 8.28
N VAL A 186 9.60 -5.45 8.24
CA VAL A 186 10.76 -6.33 8.02
C VAL A 186 10.85 -7.38 9.14
N LEU A 187 10.71 -6.98 10.41
CA LEU A 187 10.69 -7.90 11.55
C LEU A 187 9.57 -8.94 11.43
N HIS A 188 8.37 -8.53 11.03
CA HIS A 188 7.24 -9.45 10.80
C HIS A 188 7.61 -10.54 9.81
N GLU A 189 8.28 -10.20 8.71
CA GLU A 189 8.73 -11.19 7.73
C GLU A 189 9.84 -12.10 8.26
N PHE A 190 10.72 -11.59 9.13
CA PHE A 190 11.72 -12.42 9.83
C PHE A 190 11.07 -13.46 10.75
N CYS A 191 9.95 -13.12 11.42
CA CYS A 191 9.24 -14.07 12.27
C CYS A 191 8.70 -15.28 11.49
N HIS A 192 8.44 -15.15 10.20
CA HIS A 192 8.02 -16.24 9.30
C HIS A 192 9.18 -17.11 8.79
N LEU A 193 10.45 -16.79 9.13
CA LEU A 193 11.61 -17.62 8.79
C LEU A 193 11.81 -18.83 9.73
N ARG A 194 11.01 -18.90 10.79
CA ARG A 194 11.01 -19.97 11.78
C ARG A 194 10.06 -21.10 11.41
#